data_AF-A0A0S8IM38-F1
#
_entry.id   AF-A0A0S8IM38-F1
#
_cell.length_a   1.000
_cell.length_b   1.000
_cell.length_c   1.000
_cell.angle_alpha   90.00
_cell.angle_beta   90.00
_cell.angle_gamma   90.00
#
_symmetry.space_group_name_H-M   'P 1'
#
loop_
_entity.id
_entity.type
_entity.pdbx_description
1 polymer ?
#
loop_
_entity_poly.entity_id
_entity_poly.type
_entity_poly.pdbx_seq_one_letter_code
_entity_poly.pdbx_strand_id
1 'polypeptide(L)'
;EYFTKDASKVIVAMGSVCGTIKEVVDQMRKKGKKVGLLKIITFRPFPCVQVYQALKNVSQVAVLDKALSLGAMSPLAVEIKATFCGKKRAPKVISSFVAGLGGRDITSDSIREIFRKLTQKENHQEFIDLKPELLREEYAG
;
A
#
# COMPACT_ATOMS: atom_id res chain seq x y z
N GLU A 1 -8.92 -3.34 10.78
CA GLU A 1 -8.21 -2.05 10.91
C GLU A 1 -7.15 -2.14 11.99
N TYR A 2 -6.06 -1.38 11.87
CA TYR A 2 -5.01 -1.28 12.89
C TYR A 2 -4.42 0.14 12.91
N PHE A 3 -4.60 0.87 14.01
CA PHE A 3 -4.19 2.28 14.15
C PHE A 3 -4.61 3.21 12.99
N THR A 4 -5.81 3.02 12.42
CA THR A 4 -6.31 3.80 11.28
C THR A 4 -6.95 5.12 11.69
N LYS A 5 -7.59 5.19 12.86
CA LYS A 5 -8.43 6.32 13.28
C LYS A 5 -7.70 7.66 13.36
N ASP A 6 -6.43 7.67 13.77
CA ASP A 6 -5.60 8.87 13.93
C ASP A 6 -4.41 8.90 12.95
N ALA A 7 -4.32 7.94 12.03
CA ALA A 7 -3.21 7.82 11.11
C ALA A 7 -3.25 8.90 10.01
N SER A 8 -2.11 9.54 9.77
CA SER A 8 -1.91 10.36 8.58
C SER A 8 -1.57 9.52 7.34
N LYS A 9 -0.93 8.36 7.55
CA LYS A 9 -0.50 7.42 6.51
C LYS A 9 -1.01 6.01 6.81
N VAL A 10 -1.66 5.35 5.87
CA VAL A 10 -2.11 3.95 6.03
C VAL A 10 -1.62 3.10 4.88
N ILE A 11 -1.06 1.91 5.20
CA ILE A 11 -0.85 0.85 4.20
C ILE A 11 -2.10 -0.02 4.15
N VAL A 12 -2.61 -0.27 2.95
CA VAL A 12 -3.66 -1.24 2.66
C VAL A 12 -3.01 -2.45 2.01
N ALA A 13 -3.26 -3.64 2.55
CA ALA A 13 -2.65 -4.87 2.04
C ALA A 13 -3.52 -6.10 2.32
N MET A 14 -3.13 -7.22 1.73
CA MET A 14 -3.76 -8.53 1.88
C MET A 14 -2.74 -9.62 2.23
N GLY A 15 -3.20 -10.68 2.91
CA GLY A 15 -2.41 -11.88 3.15
C GLY A 15 -1.37 -11.76 4.28
N SER A 16 -0.31 -12.55 4.19
CA SER A 16 0.70 -12.73 5.26
C SER A 16 1.54 -11.48 5.53
N VAL A 17 1.78 -10.64 4.50
CA VAL A 17 2.56 -9.39 4.63
C VAL A 17 1.98 -8.43 5.68
N CYS A 18 0.68 -8.54 5.97
CA CYS A 18 0.05 -7.76 7.03
C CYS A 18 0.68 -8.00 8.42
N GLY A 19 1.28 -9.16 8.68
CA GLY A 19 2.04 -9.42 9.90
C GLY A 19 3.26 -8.50 10.01
N THR A 20 4.11 -8.52 8.98
CA THR A 20 5.28 -7.63 8.87
C THR A 20 4.90 -6.15 8.93
N ILE A 21 3.82 -5.76 8.24
CA ILE A 21 3.35 -4.37 8.28
C ILE A 21 2.92 -3.97 9.70
N LYS A 22 2.23 -4.85 10.42
CA LYS A 22 1.81 -4.59 11.80
C LYS A 22 3.03 -4.32 12.70
N GLU A 23 4.07 -5.14 12.61
CA GLU A 23 5.31 -4.97 13.39
C GLU A 23 5.99 -3.63 13.08
N VAL A 24 6.07 -3.25 11.80
CA VAL A 24 6.65 -1.95 11.40
C VAL A 24 5.79 -0.79 11.88
N VAL A 25 4.46 -0.91 11.80
CA VAL A 25 3.53 0.08 12.36
C VAL A 25 3.77 0.25 13.86
N ASP A 26 3.90 -0.83 14.63
CA ASP A 26 4.19 -0.78 16.07
C ASP A 26 5.51 -0.04 16.36
N GLN A 27 6.57 -0.38 15.64
CA GLN A 27 7.89 0.26 15.80
C GLN A 27 7.85 1.75 15.46
N MET A 28 7.12 2.14 14.39
CA MET A 28 6.98 3.54 13.99
C MET A 28 6.07 4.32 14.95
N ARG A 29 5.02 3.68 15.48
CA ARG A 29 4.13 4.25 16.50
C ARG A 29 4.87 4.54 17.81
N LYS A 30 5.76 3.66 18.24
CA LYS A 30 6.68 3.90 19.38
C LYS A 30 7.58 5.13 19.17
N LYS A 31 7.86 5.51 17.92
CA LYS A 31 8.61 6.71 17.53
C LYS A 31 7.70 7.93 17.26
N GLY A 32 6.45 7.90 17.70
CA GLY A 32 5.49 9.00 17.57
C GLY A 32 4.92 9.21 16.16
N LYS A 33 5.13 8.28 15.22
CA LYS A 33 4.60 8.41 13.85
C LYS A 33 3.13 7.98 13.80
N LYS A 34 2.29 8.77 13.13
CA LYS A 34 0.85 8.49 12.92
C LYS A 34 0.62 7.58 11.70
N VAL A 35 1.03 6.32 11.81
CA VAL A 35 0.91 5.31 10.73
C VAL A 35 -0.09 4.21 11.08
N GLY A 36 -0.77 3.65 10.09
CA GLY A 36 -1.74 2.57 10.29
C GLY A 36 -1.69 1.50 9.21
N LEU A 37 -2.47 0.44 9.42
CA LEU A 37 -2.67 -0.67 8.51
C LEU A 37 -4.16 -0.96 8.35
N LEU A 38 -4.60 -1.11 7.10
CA LEU A 38 -5.88 -1.72 6.75
C LEU A 38 -5.61 -3.07 6.06
N LYS A 39 -5.90 -4.16 6.76
CA LYS A 39 -5.89 -5.51 6.20
C LYS A 39 -7.22 -5.79 5.52
N ILE A 40 -7.19 -6.12 4.24
CA ILE A 40 -8.35 -6.66 3.51
C ILE A 40 -8.36 -8.18 3.67
N ILE A 41 -9.51 -8.72 4.08
CA ILE A 41 -9.71 -10.16 4.32
C ILE A 41 -10.55 -10.76 3.17
N THR A 42 -11.69 -10.15 2.89
CA THR A 42 -12.58 -10.54 1.78
C THR A 42 -12.34 -9.63 0.59
N PHE A 43 -11.83 -10.17 -0.52
CA PHE A 43 -11.66 -9.40 -1.77
C PHE A 43 -12.92 -9.41 -2.63
N ARG A 44 -13.69 -10.51 -2.55
CA ARG A 44 -14.96 -10.69 -3.27
C ARG A 44 -15.99 -11.32 -2.33
N PRO A 45 -17.16 -10.68 -2.11
CA PRO A 45 -17.46 -9.29 -2.52
C PRO A 45 -16.50 -8.28 -1.86
N PHE A 46 -16.13 -7.21 -2.59
CA PHE A 46 -15.20 -6.21 -2.05
C PHE A 46 -15.92 -5.30 -1.02
N PRO A 47 -15.35 -5.06 0.18
CA PRO A 47 -16.03 -4.36 1.27
C PRO A 47 -15.93 -2.84 1.13
N CYS A 48 -16.48 -2.27 0.04
CA CYS A 48 -16.36 -0.84 -0.29
C CYS A 48 -16.79 0.09 0.87
N VAL A 49 -17.89 -0.25 1.56
CA VAL A 49 -18.42 0.59 2.64
C VAL A 49 -17.42 0.66 3.80
N GLN A 50 -16.89 -0.47 4.23
CA GLN A 50 -15.94 -0.56 5.34
C GLN A 50 -14.61 0.11 4.98
N VAL A 51 -14.11 -0.11 3.76
CA VAL A 51 -12.90 0.54 3.23
C VAL A 51 -13.07 2.06 3.23
N TYR A 52 -14.20 2.56 2.73
CA TYR A 52 -14.50 3.98 2.72
C TYR A 52 -14.49 4.56 4.13
N GLN A 53 -15.19 3.94 5.08
CA GLN A 53 -15.24 4.43 6.47
C GLN A 53 -13.86 4.45 7.12
N ALA A 54 -13.03 3.43 6.88
CA ALA A 54 -11.70 3.31 7.47
C ALA A 54 -10.70 4.34 6.91
N LEU A 55 -10.82 4.73 5.65
CA LEU A 55 -9.79 5.53 4.96
C LEU A 55 -10.21 6.96 4.59
N LYS A 56 -11.51 7.32 4.62
CA LYS A 56 -12.00 8.64 4.18
C LYS A 56 -11.36 9.86 4.84
N ASN A 57 -10.78 9.69 6.04
CA ASN A 57 -10.10 10.76 6.80
C ASN A 57 -8.57 10.61 6.81
N VAL A 58 -8.03 9.55 6.21
CA VAL A 58 -6.59 9.31 6.13
C VAL A 58 -6.02 10.19 5.02
N SER A 59 -4.94 10.94 5.31
CA SER A 59 -4.38 11.85 4.31
C SER A 59 -3.72 11.12 3.15
N GLN A 60 -2.94 10.07 3.43
CA GLN A 60 -2.18 9.35 2.41
C GLN A 60 -2.35 7.84 2.57
N VAL A 61 -2.64 7.16 1.48
CA VAL A 61 -2.83 5.71 1.43
C VAL A 61 -1.81 5.11 0.48
N ALA A 62 -1.11 4.09 0.95
CA ALA A 62 -0.30 3.20 0.13
C ALA A 62 -1.04 1.86 0.00
N VAL A 63 -1.24 1.37 -1.22
CA VAL A 63 -1.81 0.05 -1.48
C VAL A 63 -0.68 -0.87 -1.89
N LEU A 64 -0.44 -1.92 -1.12
CA LEU A 64 0.60 -2.92 -1.38
C LEU A 64 -0.03 -4.19 -1.95
N ASP A 65 0.33 -4.51 -3.18
CA ASP A 65 -0.07 -5.73 -3.87
C ASP A 65 1.12 -6.69 -4.04
N LYS A 66 0.84 -7.98 -3.88
CA LYS A 66 1.69 -9.08 -4.36
C LYS A 66 1.23 -9.58 -5.74
N ALA A 67 0.68 -8.67 -6.54
CA ALA A 67 0.10 -8.95 -7.84
C ALA A 67 0.37 -7.77 -8.79
N LEU A 68 0.46 -8.08 -10.07
CA LEU A 68 0.72 -7.14 -11.14
C LEU A 68 -0.38 -7.27 -12.19
N SER A 69 -0.86 -6.14 -12.70
CA SER A 69 -1.66 -6.06 -13.91
C SER A 69 -0.87 -5.25 -14.93
N LEU A 70 -0.56 -5.83 -16.08
CA LEU A 70 0.19 -5.12 -17.13
C LEU A 70 -0.71 -4.08 -17.79
N GLY A 71 -0.21 -2.86 -17.94
CA GLY A 71 -0.97 -1.73 -18.51
C GLY A 71 -2.04 -1.14 -17.60
N ALA A 72 -2.11 -1.57 -16.33
CA ALA A 72 -3.07 -1.04 -15.35
C ALA A 72 -2.45 -1.01 -13.94
N MET A 73 -3.13 -0.35 -13.00
CA MET A 73 -2.76 -0.45 -11.59
C MET A 73 -3.04 -1.85 -11.06
N SER A 74 -2.39 -2.21 -9.95
CA SER A 74 -2.58 -3.49 -9.28
C SER A 74 -4.03 -3.72 -8.81
N PRO A 75 -4.52 -4.97 -8.73
CA PRO A 75 -5.93 -5.27 -8.50
C PRO A 75 -6.51 -4.63 -7.23
N LEU A 76 -5.80 -4.69 -6.10
CA LEU A 76 -6.30 -4.07 -4.87
C LEU A 76 -6.28 -2.54 -4.98
N ALA A 77 -5.27 -1.96 -5.64
CA ALA A 77 -5.20 -0.51 -5.82
C ALA A 77 -6.37 0.03 -6.66
N VAL A 78 -6.81 -0.70 -7.68
CA VAL A 78 -8.00 -0.36 -8.48
C VAL A 78 -9.24 -0.33 -7.60
N GLU A 79 -9.47 -1.35 -6.77
CA GLU A 79 -10.63 -1.41 -5.86
C GLU A 79 -10.64 -0.26 -4.83
N ILE A 80 -9.48 0.04 -4.27
CA ILE A 80 -9.33 1.15 -3.32
C ILE A 80 -9.66 2.48 -4.01
N LYS A 81 -9.11 2.74 -5.20
CA LYS A 81 -9.45 3.97 -5.95
C LYS A 81 -10.93 4.02 -6.34
N ALA A 82 -11.49 2.92 -6.84
CA ALA A 82 -12.90 2.84 -7.22
C ALA A 82 -13.83 3.14 -6.04
N THR A 83 -13.48 2.69 -4.83
CA THR A 83 -14.23 2.98 -3.59
C THR A 83 -14.40 4.49 -3.33
N PHE A 84 -13.42 5.30 -3.74
CA PHE A 84 -13.41 6.76 -3.54
C PHE A 84 -13.88 7.57 -4.74
N CYS A 85 -14.11 6.93 -5.90
CA CYS A 85 -14.59 7.61 -7.09
C CYS A 85 -15.95 8.30 -6.81
N GLY A 86 -16.04 9.60 -7.11
CA GLY A 86 -17.24 10.40 -6.88
C GLY A 86 -17.59 10.68 -5.40
N LYS A 87 -16.72 10.34 -4.44
CA LYS A 87 -16.97 10.62 -3.01
C LYS A 87 -16.50 12.02 -2.62
N LYS A 88 -17.27 12.67 -1.75
CA LYS A 88 -16.93 14.01 -1.20
C LYS A 88 -15.67 14.01 -0.32
N ARG A 89 -15.37 12.88 0.31
CA ARG A 89 -14.19 12.71 1.17
C ARG A 89 -13.37 11.54 0.64
N ALA A 90 -12.06 11.76 0.50
CA ALA A 90 -11.12 10.75 0.06
C ALA A 90 -9.72 11.09 0.62
N PRO A 91 -8.81 10.11 0.68
CA PRO A 91 -7.40 10.39 0.84
C PRO A 91 -6.91 11.39 -0.20
N LYS A 92 -5.97 12.27 0.19
CA LYS A 92 -5.36 13.22 -0.74
C LYS A 92 -4.50 12.51 -1.78
N VAL A 93 -3.91 11.38 -1.40
CA VAL A 93 -3.04 10.56 -2.24
C VAL A 93 -3.35 9.09 -2.01
N ILE A 94 -3.52 8.32 -3.09
CA ILE A 94 -3.64 6.86 -3.07
C ILE A 94 -2.58 6.29 -4.03
N SER A 95 -1.45 5.84 -3.49
CA SER A 95 -0.35 5.28 -4.29
C SER A 95 -0.36 3.75 -4.29
N SER A 96 0.01 3.13 -5.41
CA SER A 96 0.13 1.68 -5.57
C SER A 96 1.60 1.25 -5.55
N PHE A 97 1.87 0.20 -4.80
CA PHE A 97 3.17 -0.43 -4.66
C PHE A 97 3.04 -1.93 -4.94
N VAL A 98 4.02 -2.48 -5.64
CA VAL A 98 4.09 -3.91 -5.97
C VAL A 98 5.37 -4.49 -5.38
N ALA A 99 5.25 -5.57 -4.61
CA ALA A 99 6.39 -6.25 -4.01
C ALA A 99 6.15 -7.76 -3.88
N GLY A 100 7.22 -8.52 -3.64
CA GLY A 100 7.14 -9.96 -3.36
C GLY A 100 6.62 -10.82 -4.51
N LEU A 101 6.74 -10.34 -5.75
CA LEU A 101 6.50 -11.14 -6.96
C LEU A 101 7.53 -12.26 -7.07
N GLY A 102 7.08 -13.44 -7.51
CA GLY A 102 7.94 -14.62 -7.65
C GLY A 102 8.36 -15.24 -6.31
N GLY A 103 7.58 -15.01 -5.23
CA GLY A 103 7.90 -15.56 -3.91
C GLY A 103 9.00 -14.80 -3.17
N ARG A 104 9.48 -13.66 -3.70
CA ARG A 104 10.42 -12.79 -2.99
C ARG A 104 9.86 -12.34 -1.65
N ASP A 105 10.75 -12.27 -0.67
CA ASP A 105 10.38 -11.82 0.66
C ASP A 105 10.04 -10.32 0.67
N ILE A 106 9.16 -9.91 1.58
CA ILE A 106 8.82 -8.51 1.82
C ILE A 106 9.26 -8.19 3.24
N THR A 107 10.40 -7.53 3.35
CA THR A 107 11.08 -7.30 4.63
C THR A 107 10.47 -6.11 5.38
N SER A 108 10.83 -5.96 6.66
CA SER A 108 10.50 -4.75 7.42
C SER A 108 11.05 -3.47 6.76
N ASP A 109 12.21 -3.55 6.11
CA ASP A 109 12.79 -2.41 5.39
C ASP A 109 12.00 -2.05 4.14
N SER A 110 11.51 -3.04 3.40
CA SER A 110 10.57 -2.84 2.28
C SER A 110 9.33 -2.05 2.74
N ILE A 111 8.76 -2.40 3.90
CA ILE A 111 7.59 -1.68 4.44
C ILE A 111 7.95 -0.25 4.89
N ARG A 112 9.10 -0.05 5.55
CA ARG A 112 9.58 1.30 5.93
C ARG A 112 9.81 2.16 4.70
N GLU A 113 10.34 1.57 3.63
CA GLU A 113 10.52 2.24 2.36
C GLU A 113 9.18 2.68 1.74
N ILE A 114 8.15 1.84 1.77
CA ILE A 114 6.80 2.22 1.31
C ILE A 114 6.29 3.45 2.09
N PHE A 115 6.40 3.45 3.41
CA PHE A 115 6.00 4.62 4.23
C PHE A 115 6.80 5.89 3.90
N ARG A 116 8.09 5.74 3.55
CA ARG A 116 8.99 6.82 3.14
C ARG A 116 8.61 7.37 1.76
N LYS A 117 8.34 6.49 0.79
CA LYS A 117 7.96 6.82 -0.59
C LYS A 117 6.54 7.41 -0.69
N LEU A 118 5.70 7.21 0.32
CA LEU A 118 4.39 7.84 0.39
C LEU A 118 4.53 9.36 0.63
N THR A 119 4.57 10.12 -0.46
CA THR A 119 4.70 11.59 -0.50
C THR A 119 3.38 12.26 -0.92
N GLN A 120 3.40 13.57 -1.16
CA GLN A 120 2.24 14.30 -1.69
C GLN A 120 2.00 14.03 -3.19
N LYS A 121 2.97 13.42 -3.88
CA LYS A 121 2.82 12.97 -5.27
C LYS A 121 2.36 11.52 -5.28
N GLU A 122 1.40 11.24 -6.14
CA GLU A 122 0.89 9.89 -6.33
C GLU A 122 1.84 9.03 -7.17
N ASN A 123 2.11 7.81 -6.71
CA ASN A 123 2.76 6.77 -7.50
C ASN A 123 1.69 5.80 -8.01
N HIS A 124 1.49 5.75 -9.32
CA HIS A 124 0.47 4.88 -9.91
C HIS A 124 0.84 3.41 -9.85
N GLN A 125 2.14 3.10 -9.85
CA GLN A 125 2.66 1.75 -9.72
C GLN A 125 4.17 1.83 -9.49
N GLU A 126 4.61 1.50 -8.29
CA GLU A 126 6.03 1.49 -7.95
C GLU A 126 6.44 0.12 -7.42
N PHE A 127 7.48 -0.45 -8.00
CA PHE A 127 8.00 -1.72 -7.52
C PHE A 127 8.99 -1.48 -6.38
N ILE A 128 8.83 -2.24 -5.30
CA ILE A 128 9.73 -2.23 -4.14
C ILE A 128 10.74 -3.37 -4.28
N ASP A 129 11.96 -3.14 -3.78
CA ASP A 129 13.07 -4.10 -3.81
C ASP A 129 13.54 -4.51 -5.22
N LEU A 130 13.30 -3.67 -6.25
CA LEU A 130 13.98 -3.82 -7.53
C LEU A 130 15.47 -3.47 -7.36
N LYS A 131 16.31 -4.20 -8.10
CA LYS A 131 17.72 -3.91 -8.31
C LYS A 131 17.88 -3.38 -9.74
N PRO A 132 17.77 -2.06 -9.98
CA PRO A 132 17.80 -1.50 -11.32
C PRO A 132 19.08 -1.82 -12.09
N GLU A 133 20.18 -2.04 -11.39
CA GLU A 133 21.45 -2.48 -11.95
C GLU A 133 21.33 -3.79 -12.74
N LEU A 134 20.53 -4.74 -12.27
CA LEU A 134 20.32 -6.03 -12.95
C LEU A 134 19.45 -5.91 -14.20
N LEU A 135 18.63 -4.85 -14.30
CA LEU A 135 17.76 -4.63 -15.47
C LEU A 135 18.54 -4.07 -16.67
N ARG A 136 19.73 -3.48 -16.46
CA ARG A 136 20.52 -2.87 -17.54
C ARG A 136 21.39 -3.89 -18.27
N GLU A 137 21.82 -4.96 -17.59
CA GLU A 137 22.71 -5.96 -18.20
C GLU A 137 21.99 -6.84 -19.23
N GLU A 138 20.70 -7.12 -19.05
CA GLU A 138 19.95 -8.03 -19.95
C GLU A 138 19.40 -7.37 -21.23
N TYR A 139 19.34 -6.03 -21.29
CA TYR A 139 18.73 -5.29 -22.42
C TYR A 139 19.65 -4.22 -23.03
N ALA A 140 20.95 -4.23 -22.69
CA ALA A 140 21.96 -3.34 -23.29
C ALA A 140 22.65 -3.94 -24.53
N GLY A 141 22.04 -4.94 -25.17
CA GLY A 141 22.47 -5.52 -26.45
C GLY A 141 21.68 -4.96 -27.62
#